data_AF-X1MPJ0-F1
#
_entry.id   AF-X1MPJ0-F1
#
_cell.length_a   1.000
_cell.length_b   1.000
_cell.length_c   1.000
_cell.angle_alpha   90.00
_cell.angle_beta   90.00
_cell.angle_gamma   90.00
#
_symmetry.space_group_name_H-M   'P 1'
#
loop_
_entity.id
_entity.type
_entity.pdbx_description
1 polymer ?
#
loop_
_entity_poly.entity_id
_entity_poly.type
_entity_poly.pdbx_seq_one_letter_code
_entity_poly.pdbx_strand_id
1 'polypeptide(L)'
;MRVSARVRGRTYQETCGLVNAWGELLNRSGWRWSYFGHLTYKQPVTKIGADRDFNRFVRGIDEKCFGRRYRERGKHITFARGVEYQIRGVLHNHVLLGLT
;
A
#
# COMPACT_ATOMS: atom_id res chain seq x y z
N MET A 1 -2.42 -19.65 7.60
CA MET A 1 -2.19 -18.39 8.35
C MET A 1 -3.50 -18.00 9.01
N ARG A 2 -3.60 -18.01 10.35
CA ARG A 2 -4.80 -17.51 11.06
C ARG A 2 -4.68 -15.99 11.16
N VAL A 3 -5.55 -15.25 10.48
CA VAL A 3 -5.57 -13.79 10.53
C VAL A 3 -6.57 -13.37 11.60
N SER A 4 -6.07 -12.85 12.73
CA SER A 4 -6.88 -12.32 13.83
C SER A 4 -6.95 -10.79 13.78
N ALA A 5 -7.34 -10.22 12.64
CA ALA A 5 -7.49 -8.78 12.51
C ALA A 5 -8.94 -8.38 12.80
N ARG A 6 -9.33 -8.16 14.07
CA ARG A 6 -10.70 -7.69 14.37
C ARG A 6 -10.93 -6.31 13.75
N VAL A 7 -11.79 -6.23 12.74
CA VAL A 7 -12.26 -4.96 12.17
C VAL A 7 -13.41 -4.45 13.02
N ARG A 8 -13.29 -3.23 13.56
CA ARG A 8 -14.30 -2.65 14.46
C ARG A 8 -15.67 -2.61 13.77
N GLY A 9 -16.71 -3.07 14.46
CA GLY A 9 -18.08 -3.10 13.95
C GLY A 9 -18.39 -4.25 12.97
N ARG A 10 -17.50 -5.24 12.84
CA ARG A 10 -17.74 -6.44 12.03
C ARG A 10 -17.70 -7.71 12.88
N THR A 11 -18.51 -8.68 12.49
CA THR A 11 -18.46 -10.06 12.98
C THR A 11 -17.13 -10.72 12.58
N TYR A 12 -16.83 -11.87 13.20
CA TYR A 12 -15.66 -12.67 12.85
C TYR A 12 -15.71 -13.16 11.39
N GLN A 13 -16.87 -13.62 10.94
CA GLN A 13 -17.08 -14.10 9.58
C GLN A 13 -16.85 -12.99 8.54
N GLU A 14 -17.40 -11.80 8.77
CA GLU A 14 -17.19 -10.64 7.89
C GLU A 14 -15.73 -10.19 7.87
N THR A 15 -15.05 -10.32 9.01
CA THR A 15 -13.61 -10.05 9.11
C THR A 15 -12.80 -11.03 8.27
N CYS A 16 -13.04 -12.33 8.41
CA CYS A 16 -12.37 -13.36 7.61
C CYS A 16 -12.66 -13.18 6.12
N GLY A 17 -13.92 -12.88 5.76
CA GLY A 17 -14.30 -12.60 4.37
C GLY A 17 -13.52 -11.42 3.79
N LEU A 18 -13.39 -10.32 4.53
CA LEU A 18 -12.60 -9.16 4.07
C LEU A 18 -11.12 -9.51 3.88
N VAL A 19 -10.52 -10.23 4.83
CA VAL A 19 -9.11 -10.64 4.74
C VAL A 19 -8.87 -11.50 3.50
N ASN A 20 -9.76 -12.48 3.26
CA ASN A 20 -9.66 -13.35 2.09
C ASN A 20 -9.81 -12.55 0.79
N ALA A 21 -10.78 -11.63 0.72
CA ALA A 21 -10.97 -10.76 -0.45
C ALA A 21 -9.74 -9.90 -0.74
N TRP A 22 -9.06 -9.39 0.28
CA TRP A 22 -7.76 -8.71 0.10
C TRP A 22 -6.68 -9.66 -0.40
N GLY A 23 -6.58 -10.86 0.16
CA GLY A 23 -5.64 -11.88 -0.31
C GLY A 23 -5.86 -12.23 -1.79
N GLU A 24 -7.12 -12.45 -2.19
CA GLU A 24 -7.50 -12.72 -3.59
C GLU A 24 -7.18 -11.55 -4.52
N LEU A 25 -7.50 -10.32 -4.10
CA LEU A 25 -7.17 -9.11 -4.86
C LEU A 25 -5.66 -8.99 -5.07
N LEU A 26 -4.86 -9.18 -4.02
CA LEU A 26 -3.41 -9.12 -4.07
C LEU A 26 -2.81 -10.28 -4.88
N ASN A 27 -3.44 -11.45 -4.93
CA ASN A 27 -2.97 -12.61 -5.70
C ASN A 27 -3.40 -12.62 -7.18
N ARG A 28 -3.99 -11.54 -7.70
CA ARG A 28 -4.32 -11.45 -9.13
C ARG A 28 -3.07 -11.63 -9.99
N SER A 29 -3.15 -12.52 -10.98
CA SER A 29 -2.01 -12.91 -11.84
C SER A 29 -1.36 -11.75 -12.60
N GLY A 30 -2.11 -10.67 -12.86
CA GLY A 30 -1.58 -9.45 -13.49
C GLY A 30 -0.71 -8.58 -12.59
N TRP A 31 -0.58 -8.89 -11.29
CA TRP A 31 0.21 -8.11 -10.35
C TRP A 31 1.47 -8.88 -9.95
N ARG A 32 2.64 -8.33 -10.28
CA ARG A 32 3.94 -8.96 -9.98
C ARG A 32 4.63 -8.22 -8.85
N TRP A 33 4.20 -8.51 -7.63
CA TRP A 33 4.84 -7.98 -6.42
C TRP A 33 6.31 -8.37 -6.39
N SER A 34 7.16 -7.36 -6.20
CA SER A 34 8.63 -7.54 -6.15
C SER A 34 9.23 -6.94 -4.88
N TYR A 35 8.48 -6.11 -4.17
CA TYR A 35 8.93 -5.46 -2.95
C TYR A 35 7.82 -5.43 -1.91
N PHE A 36 8.19 -5.80 -0.68
CA PHE A 36 7.40 -5.58 0.53
C PHE A 36 8.24 -4.78 1.51
N GLY A 37 7.65 -3.75 2.13
CA GLY A 37 8.38 -2.94 3.09
C GLY A 37 7.48 -2.02 3.92
N HIS A 38 8.15 -1.25 4.77
CA HIS A 38 7.51 -0.35 5.72
C HIS A 38 8.10 1.06 5.61
N LEU A 39 7.24 2.08 5.46
CA LEU A 39 7.63 3.48 5.39
C LEU A 39 7.05 4.24 6.59
N THR A 40 7.92 4.57 7.54
CA THR A 40 7.53 5.23 8.80
C THR A 40 8.00 6.68 8.83
N TYR A 41 7.10 7.60 9.16
CA TYR A 41 7.50 9.00 9.36
C TYR A 41 8.32 9.16 10.64
N LYS A 42 9.31 10.05 10.60
CA LYS A 42 10.11 10.41 11.79
C LYS A 42 9.33 11.33 12.75
N GLN A 43 8.46 12.16 12.21
CA GLN A 43 7.65 13.14 12.93
C GLN A 43 6.17 12.96 12.59
N PRO A 44 5.25 13.44 13.44
CA PRO A 44 3.83 13.44 13.12
C PRO A 44 3.56 14.18 11.81
N VAL A 45 2.73 13.58 10.96
CA VAL A 45 2.28 14.17 9.69
C VAL A 45 0.78 13.94 9.57
N THR A 46 0.09 14.89 8.96
CA THR A 46 -1.33 14.72 8.66
C THR A 46 -1.51 13.63 7.62
N LYS A 47 -2.68 12.96 7.61
CA LYS A 47 -2.98 11.93 6.60
C LYS A 47 -2.85 12.46 5.17
N ILE A 48 -3.35 13.68 4.93
CA ILE A 48 -3.25 14.36 3.62
C ILE A 48 -1.78 14.60 3.23
N GLY A 49 -0.94 15.01 4.20
CA GLY A 49 0.50 15.15 3.98
C GLY A 49 1.14 13.81 3.61
N ALA A 50 0.83 12.75 4.36
CA ALA A 50 1.36 11.42 4.09
C ALA A 50 0.94 10.86 2.73
N ASP A 51 -0.30 11.13 2.29
CA ASP A 51 -0.78 10.73 0.97
C ASP A 51 -0.04 11.45 -0.15
N ARG A 52 0.21 12.75 0.03
CA ARG A 52 0.98 13.55 -0.93
C ARG A 52 2.42 13.06 -1.06
N ASP A 53 3.07 12.78 0.07
CA ASP A 53 4.45 12.30 0.11
C ASP A 53 4.57 10.90 -0.48
N PHE A 54 3.62 10.01 -0.18
CA PHE A 54 3.57 8.67 -0.76
C PHE A 54 3.37 8.73 -2.30
N ASN A 55 2.47 9.58 -2.77
CA ASN A 55 2.28 9.78 -4.21
C ASN A 55 3.56 10.32 -4.88
N ARG A 56 4.29 11.22 -4.23
CA ARG A 56 5.58 11.70 -4.73
C ARG A 56 6.63 10.59 -4.78
N PHE A 57 6.68 9.74 -3.75
CA PHE A 57 7.56 8.57 -3.68
C PHE A 57 7.28 7.60 -4.85
N VAL A 58 6.02 7.21 -5.06
CA VAL A 58 5.62 6.32 -6.17
C VAL A 58 5.97 6.94 -7.53
N ARG A 59 5.68 8.23 -7.73
CA ARG A 59 6.05 8.95 -8.97
C ARG A 59 7.55 8.92 -9.25
N GLY A 60 8.37 9.06 -8.20
CA GLY A 60 9.82 8.96 -8.33
C GLY A 60 10.29 7.56 -8.73
N ILE A 61 9.58 6.51 -8.31
CA ILE A 61 9.85 5.14 -8.76
C ILE A 61 9.41 4.96 -10.21
N ASP A 62 8.19 5.37 -10.57
CA ASP A 62 7.67 5.30 -11.94
C ASP A 62 8.64 5.97 -12.93
N GLU A 63 9.09 7.18 -12.62
CA GLU A 63 10.00 7.93 -13.48
C GLU A 63 11.36 7.22 -13.63
N LYS A 64 11.88 6.59 -12.57
CA LYS A 64 13.12 5.79 -12.64
C LYS A 64 12.95 4.51 -13.46
N CYS A 65 11.82 3.83 -13.33
CA CYS A 65 11.55 2.57 -14.02
C CYS A 65 11.22 2.76 -15.50
N PHE A 66 10.49 3.82 -15.83
CA PHE A 66 9.89 3.98 -17.17
C PHE A 66 10.37 5.25 -17.89
N GLY A 67 10.99 6.21 -17.21
CA GLY A 67 11.42 7.50 -17.75
C GLY A 67 10.36 8.60 -17.64
N ARG A 68 10.76 9.85 -17.90
CA ARG A 68 9.98 11.09 -17.65
C ARG A 68 8.55 11.12 -18.22
N ARG A 69 8.31 10.50 -19.37
CA ARG A 69 6.99 10.45 -20.06
C ARG A 69 6.23 9.15 -19.80
N TYR A 70 6.38 8.56 -18.61
CA TYR A 70 5.71 7.29 -18.28
C TYR A 70 4.18 7.42 -18.31
N ARG A 71 3.64 8.57 -17.87
CA ARG A 71 2.19 8.83 -17.78
C ARG A 71 1.52 8.86 -19.15
N GLU A 72 2.15 9.50 -20.13
CA GLU A 72 1.67 9.55 -21.52
C GLU A 72 1.58 8.16 -22.15
N ARG A 73 2.42 7.23 -21.67
CA ARG A 73 2.46 5.83 -22.12
C ARG A 73 1.63 4.89 -21.25
N GLY A 74 0.90 5.42 -20.28
CA GLY A 74 0.10 4.63 -19.32
C GLY A 74 0.91 3.65 -18.48
N LYS A 75 2.23 3.86 -18.33
CA LYS A 75 3.10 2.95 -17.58
C LYS A 75 3.18 3.34 -16.13
N HIS A 76 2.86 2.43 -15.21
CA HIS A 76 2.93 2.67 -13.78
C HIS A 76 3.35 1.41 -13.05
N ILE A 77 3.98 1.56 -11.90
CA ILE A 77 4.08 0.47 -10.94
C ILE A 77 2.69 0.21 -10.34
N THR A 78 2.46 -1.03 -9.95
CA THR A 78 1.31 -1.40 -9.13
C THR A 78 1.72 -1.34 -7.66
N PHE A 79 0.84 -0.81 -6.80
CA PHE A 79 1.07 -0.79 -5.36
C PHE A 79 -0.18 -1.12 -4.55
N ALA A 80 0.03 -1.72 -3.38
CA ALA A 80 -0.96 -1.75 -2.31
C ALA A 80 -0.36 -1.11 -1.05
N ARG A 81 -1.17 -0.35 -0.31
CA ARG A 81 -0.72 0.42 0.85
C ARG A 81 -1.69 0.28 2.01
N GLY A 82 -1.23 -0.29 3.11
CA GLY A 82 -1.87 -0.19 4.42
C GLY A 82 -1.33 1.01 5.19
N VAL A 83 -2.20 1.76 5.86
CA VAL A 83 -1.81 2.94 6.66
C VAL A 83 -2.26 2.74 8.10
N GLU A 84 -1.33 2.89 9.04
CA GLU A 84 -1.59 2.78 10.46
C GLU A 84 -0.82 3.84 11.26
N TYR A 85 -1.19 4.02 12.52
CA TYR A 85 -0.41 4.80 13.47
C TYR A 85 0.45 3.86 14.30
N GLN A 86 1.74 4.17 14.46
CA GLN A 86 2.54 3.52 15.48
C GLN A 86 2.13 4.00 16.87
N ILE A 87 2.57 3.27 17.92
CA ILE A 87 2.35 3.63 19.33
C ILE A 87 2.77 5.09 19.62
N ARG A 88 3.86 5.56 18.99
CA ARG A 88 4.37 6.93 19.11
C ARG A 88 3.56 8.00 18.33
N GLY A 89 2.40 7.65 17.78
CA GLY A 89 1.48 8.58 17.11
C GLY A 89 1.89 9.03 15.71
N VAL A 90 2.93 8.44 15.11
CA VAL A 90 3.35 8.76 13.74
C VAL A 90 2.73 7.78 12.73
N LEU A 91 2.48 8.26 11.52
CA LEU A 91 1.98 7.42 10.44
C LEU A 91 3.04 6.42 9.96
N HIS A 92 2.57 5.22 9.66
CA HIS A 92 3.33 4.08 9.21
C HIS A 92 2.60 3.42 8.04
N ASN A 93 3.33 3.19 6.96
CA ASN A 93 2.78 2.57 5.76
C ASN A 93 3.36 1.18 5.58
N HIS A 94 2.50 0.19 5.44
CA HIS A 94 2.83 -1.13 4.91
C HIS A 94 2.68 -1.07 3.40
N VAL A 95 3.72 -1.39 2.64
CA VAL A 95 3.70 -1.23 1.18
C VAL A 95 4.07 -2.52 0.47
N LEU A 96 3.27 -2.85 -0.54
CA LEU A 96 3.61 -3.81 -1.58
C LEU A 96 3.78 -3.03 -2.88
N LEU A 97 4.90 -3.24 -3.57
CA LEU A 97 5.19 -2.61 -4.86
C LEU A 97 5.52 -3.71 -5.88
N GLY A 98 5.06 -3.52 -7.10
CA GLY A 98 5.25 -4.49 -8.17
C GLY A 98 5.11 -3.86 -9.54
N LEU A 99 5.43 -4.65 -10.56
CA LEU A 99 5.13 -4.30 -11.94
C LEU A 99 3.81 -4.95 -12.34
N THR A 100 3.10 -4.27 -13.23
CA THR A 100 1.97 -4.81 -14.00
C THR A 100 2.47 -5.33 -15.33
#